data_AF-A0A3P7UMA4-F1
#
_entry.id   AF-A0A3P7UMA4-F1
#
_cell.length_a   1.000
_cell.length_b   1.000
_cell.length_c   1.000
_cell.angle_alpha   90.00
_cell.angle_beta   90.00
_cell.angle_gamma   90.00
#
_symmetry.space_group_name_H-M   'P 1'
#
loop_
_entity.id
_entity.type
_entity.pdbx_description
1 polymer ?
#
loop_
_entity_poly.entity_id
_entity_poly.type
_entity_poly.pdbx_seq_one_letter_code
_entity_poly.pdbx_strand_id
1 'polypeptide(L)'
;MFSDIQRQALNFRMNEPICSLVGGDITALQRDTAYTSIPSQGWFSPGQVFVLDEYCARYMVRGCYRHVTLLSNLLDKADQGQLIDPTLIHYSFAFCASHVHGN
;
A
#
# COMPACT_ATOMS: atom_id res chain seq x y z
N MET A 1 17.39 -4.92 -1.16
CA MET A 1 17.08 -5.52 0.16
C MET A 1 15.82 -4.91 0.78
N PHE A 2 15.81 -3.65 1.22
CA PHE A 2 14.58 -3.06 1.83
C PHE A 2 13.40 -3.02 0.85
N SER A 3 13.63 -2.58 -0.39
CA SER A 3 12.62 -2.54 -1.46
C SER A 3 11.98 -3.91 -1.70
N ASP A 4 12.77 -4.98 -1.64
CA ASP A 4 12.32 -6.36 -1.85
C ASP A 4 11.46 -6.84 -0.67
N ILE A 5 11.88 -6.53 0.56
CA ILE A 5 11.11 -6.83 1.78
C ILE A 5 9.76 -6.12 1.73
N GLN A 6 9.74 -4.83 1.41
CA GLN A 6 8.50 -4.06 1.28
C GLN A 6 7.60 -4.61 0.17
N ARG A 7 8.18 -4.95 -1.00
CA ARG A 7 7.44 -5.55 -2.11
C ARG A 7 6.81 -6.88 -1.71
N GLN A 8 7.54 -7.72 -0.98
CA GLN A 8 7.01 -8.99 -0.49
C GLN A 8 5.89 -8.78 0.54
N ALA A 9 6.05 -7.83 1.46
CA ALA A 9 5.01 -7.46 2.43
C ALA A 9 3.74 -6.96 1.73
N LEU A 10 3.89 -6.14 0.68
CA LEU A 10 2.78 -5.63 -0.11
C LEU A 10 2.10 -6.77 -0.87
N ASN A 11 2.87 -7.65 -1.48
CA ASN A 11 2.34 -8.84 -2.17
C ASN A 11 1.55 -9.72 -1.22
N PHE A 12 2.05 -9.99 -0.01
CA PHE A 12 1.32 -10.76 0.98
C PHE A 12 0.01 -10.07 1.36
N ARG A 13 0.07 -8.75 1.61
CA ARG A 13 -1.09 -7.93 1.99
C ARG A 13 -2.18 -7.88 0.90
N MET A 14 -1.78 -7.84 -0.37
CA MET A 14 -2.71 -7.82 -1.51
C MET A 14 -3.31 -9.19 -1.82
N ASN A 15 -2.66 -10.28 -1.39
CA ASN A 15 -3.11 -11.64 -1.61
C ASN A 15 -3.69 -12.29 -0.34
N GLU A 16 -3.90 -11.55 0.76
CA GLU A 16 -4.46 -12.11 1.97
C GLU A 16 -5.94 -12.51 1.77
N PRO A 17 -6.32 -13.76 2.09
CA PRO A 17 -7.66 -14.29 1.82
C PRO A 17 -8.77 -13.60 2.62
N ILE A 18 -8.43 -12.92 3.72
CA ILE A 18 -9.38 -12.15 4.54
C ILE A 18 -9.85 -10.88 3.79
N CYS A 19 -9.06 -10.40 2.83
CA CYS A 19 -9.39 -9.27 1.97
C CYS A 19 -10.08 -9.70 0.66
N SER A 20 -10.06 -10.99 0.31
CA SER A 20 -10.63 -11.53 -0.93
C SER A 20 -11.91 -12.31 -0.68
N LEU A 21 -12.98 -11.64 -0.26
CA LEU A 21 -14.32 -12.13 -0.57
C LEU A 21 -14.65 -11.77 -2.03
N VAL A 22 -13.92 -12.38 -2.99
CA VAL A 22 -14.32 -12.37 -4.40
C VAL A 22 -15.23 -13.57 -4.58
N GLY A 23 -16.53 -13.33 -4.41
CA GLY A 23 -17.57 -14.33 -4.56
C GLY A 23 -18.96 -13.72 -4.54
N GLY A 24 -19.25 -12.83 -5.50
CA GLY A 24 -20.59 -12.30 -5.74
C GLY A 24 -20.59 -10.94 -6.45
N ASP A 25 -21.06 -10.95 -7.70
CA ASP A 25 -21.43 -9.81 -8.58
C ASP A 25 -20.93 -8.40 -8.24
N ILE A 26 -19.97 -7.96 -9.04
CA ILE A 26 -19.30 -6.64 -9.02
C ILE A 26 -20.21 -5.47 -9.47
N THR A 27 -21.52 -5.70 -9.61
CA THR A 27 -22.49 -4.70 -10.07
C THR A 27 -23.44 -4.20 -8.97
N ALA A 28 -23.38 -4.74 -7.75
CA ALA A 28 -24.35 -4.43 -6.69
C ALA A 28 -23.83 -3.52 -5.55
N LEU A 29 -22.53 -3.26 -5.42
CA LEU A 29 -21.94 -2.61 -4.23
C LEU A 29 -21.50 -1.15 -4.42
N GLN A 30 -22.15 -0.40 -5.33
CA GLN A 30 -21.94 1.05 -5.45
C GLN A 30 -22.77 1.86 -4.41
N ARG A 31 -23.61 1.22 -3.57
CA ARG A 31 -24.59 1.94 -2.74
C ARG A 31 -24.43 1.90 -1.21
N ASP A 32 -23.66 0.98 -0.63
CA ASP A 32 -23.52 0.88 0.84
C ASP A 32 -22.06 0.82 1.29
N THR A 33 -21.39 1.96 1.25
CA THR A 33 -19.96 2.16 1.53
C THR A 33 -19.62 2.17 3.04
N ALA A 34 -20.14 1.24 3.84
CA ALA A 34 -19.92 1.30 5.30
C ALA A 34 -19.54 -0.01 6.01
N TYR A 35 -19.68 -1.22 5.42
CA TYR A 35 -19.36 -2.44 6.20
C TYR A 35 -18.91 -3.68 5.40
N THR A 36 -18.69 -3.56 4.09
CA THR A 36 -18.01 -4.62 3.34
C THR A 36 -16.51 -4.49 3.60
N SER A 37 -15.85 -5.59 3.98
CA SER A 37 -14.40 -5.63 4.20
C SER A 37 -13.69 -5.07 2.97
N ILE A 38 -13.26 -3.81 3.05
CA ILE A 38 -12.50 -3.18 1.98
C ILE A 38 -11.23 -4.03 1.88
N PRO A 39 -10.93 -4.63 0.71
CA PRO A 39 -9.64 -5.29 0.52
C PRO A 39 -8.54 -4.31 0.93
N SER A 40 -7.39 -4.78 1.37
CA SER A 40 -6.33 -3.91 1.88
C SER A 40 -5.97 -2.76 0.93
N GLN A 41 -6.28 -2.85 -0.38
CA GLN A 41 -6.13 -1.78 -1.38
C GLN A 41 -4.71 -1.18 -1.41
N GLY A 42 -3.72 -1.95 -0.93
CA GLY A 42 -2.32 -1.56 -0.79
C GLY A 42 -1.91 -1.04 0.60
N TRP A 43 -2.84 -0.75 1.50
CA TRP A 43 -2.53 -0.31 2.86
C TRP A 43 -1.94 -1.44 3.69
N PHE A 44 -0.73 -1.24 4.19
CA PHE A 44 -0.12 -2.11 5.18
C PHE A 44 -0.94 -2.15 6.47
N SER A 45 -0.92 -3.29 7.17
CA SER A 45 -1.46 -3.35 8.53
C SER A 45 -0.59 -2.52 9.49
N PRO A 46 -1.10 -2.07 10.64
CA PRO A 46 -0.30 -1.37 11.65
C PRO A 46 0.97 -2.14 12.06
N GLY A 47 0.88 -3.46 12.17
CA GLY A 47 2.04 -4.32 12.46
C GLY A 47 3.08 -4.35 11.33
N GLN A 48 2.63 -4.39 10.07
CA GLN A 48 3.54 -4.32 8.92
C GLN A 48 4.24 -2.96 8.83
N VAL A 49 3.51 -1.86 9.08
CA VAL A 49 4.09 -0.51 9.13
C VAL A 49 5.16 -0.43 10.22
N PHE A 50 4.83 -0.90 11.43
CA PHE A 50 5.76 -0.92 12.56
C PHE A 50 7.07 -1.65 12.23
N VAL A 51 7.00 -2.85 11.65
CA VAL A 51 8.19 -3.64 11.28
C VAL A 51 9.03 -2.93 10.21
N LEU A 52 8.39 -2.34 9.20
CA LEU A 52 9.08 -1.60 8.14
C LEU A 52 9.76 -0.34 8.70
N ASP A 53 9.11 0.37 9.61
CA ASP A 53 9.64 1.58 10.23
C ASP A 53 10.84 1.25 11.14
N GLU A 54 10.74 0.21 11.96
CA GLU A 54 11.84 -0.28 12.80
C GLU A 54 13.05 -0.72 11.96
N TYR A 55 12.82 -1.41 10.84
CA TYR A 55 13.89 -1.73 9.90
C TYR A 55 14.53 -0.45 9.35
N CYS A 56 13.71 0.53 8.93
CA CYS A 56 14.23 1.78 8.39
C CYS A 56 15.09 2.54 9.42
N ALA A 57 14.67 2.57 10.68
CA ALA A 57 15.41 3.19 11.77
C ALA A 57 16.75 2.47 12.02
N ARG A 58 16.74 1.13 12.09
CA ARG A 58 17.95 0.33 12.36
C ARG A 58 19.00 0.41 11.25
N TYR A 59 18.57 0.49 9.99
CA TYR A 59 19.45 0.49 8.82
C TYR A 59 19.56 1.85 8.12
N MET A 60 19.11 2.94 8.77
CA MET A 60 19.18 4.31 8.26
C MET A 60 18.55 4.48 6.86
N VAL A 61 17.48 3.74 6.58
CA VAL A 61 16.73 3.87 5.32
C VAL A 61 15.83 5.09 5.42
N ARG A 62 15.99 6.04 4.50
CA ARG A 62 15.18 7.26 4.48
C ARG A 62 13.72 6.96 4.14
N GLY A 63 12.79 7.61 4.84
CA GLY A 63 11.35 7.49 4.55
C GLY A 63 11.00 7.81 3.09
N CYS A 64 11.66 8.79 2.47
CA CYS A 64 11.38 9.12 1.06
C CYS A 64 11.72 7.95 0.12
N TYR A 65 12.83 7.24 0.36
CA TYR A 65 13.17 6.04 -0.42
C TYR A 65 12.12 4.94 -0.27
N ARG A 66 11.58 4.78 0.94
CA ARG A 66 10.47 3.86 1.21
C ARG A 66 9.23 4.21 0.39
N HIS A 67 8.82 5.48 0.38
CA HIS A 67 7.63 5.93 -0.34
C HIS A 67 7.80 5.88 -1.86
N VAL A 68 8.97 6.22 -2.41
CA VAL A 68 9.26 6.09 -3.85
C VAL A 68 9.19 4.63 -4.29
N THR A 69 9.82 3.73 -3.55
CA THR A 69 9.76 2.29 -3.87
C THR A 69 8.35 1.74 -3.70
N LEU A 70 7.58 2.21 -2.70
CA LEU A 70 6.18 1.82 -2.52
C LEU A 70 5.33 2.26 -3.72
N LEU A 71 5.46 3.52 -4.15
CA LEU A 71 4.75 4.07 -5.31
C LEU A 71 5.00 3.25 -6.57
N SER A 72 6.25 2.92 -6.87
CA SER A 72 6.59 2.07 -8.02
C SER A 72 5.84 0.74 -7.97
N ASN A 73 5.83 0.07 -6.81
CA ASN A 73 5.14 -1.21 -6.68
C ASN A 73 3.61 -1.08 -6.78
N LEU A 74 3.03 -0.01 -6.22
CA LEU A 74 1.59 0.23 -6.29
C LEU A 74 1.14 0.49 -7.73
N LEU A 75 1.92 1.28 -8.49
CA LEU A 75 1.65 1.54 -9.90
C LEU A 75 1.78 0.28 -10.75
N ASP A 76 2.83 -0.52 -10.53
CA ASP A 76 3.01 -1.82 -11.21
C ASP A 76 1.80 -2.75 -10.95
N LYS A 77 1.22 -2.72 -9.75
CA LYS A 77 0.03 -3.51 -9.41
C LYS A 77 -1.26 -2.93 -10.01
N ALA A 78 -1.38 -1.61 -10.06
CA ALA A 78 -2.50 -0.96 -10.72
C ALA A 78 -2.53 -1.28 -12.23
N ASP A 79 -1.36 -1.27 -12.89
CA ASP A 79 -1.23 -1.66 -14.29
C ASP A 79 -1.58 -3.14 -14.53
N GLN A 80 -1.41 -3.99 -13.52
CA GLN A 80 -1.85 -5.39 -13.53
C GLN A 80 -3.34 -5.58 -13.23
N GLY A 81 -4.12 -4.49 -13.08
CA GLY A 81 -5.54 -4.52 -12.80
C GLY A 81 -5.91 -4.76 -11.32
N GLN A 82 -4.96 -4.66 -10.39
CA GLN A 82 -5.28 -4.71 -8.96
C GLN A 82 -5.91 -3.39 -8.51
N LEU A 83 -6.97 -3.47 -7.70
CA LEU A 83 -7.59 -2.28 -7.12
C LEU A 83 -6.70 -1.73 -6.00
N ILE A 84 -6.13 -0.55 -6.22
CA ILE A 84 -5.32 0.21 -5.26
C ILE A 84 -6.10 1.43 -4.78
N ASP A 85 -6.01 1.77 -3.50
CA ASP A 85 -6.62 2.98 -2.96
C ASP A 85 -5.87 4.20 -3.51
N PRO A 86 -6.51 5.09 -4.28
CA PRO A 86 -5.87 6.31 -4.77
C PRO A 86 -5.37 7.22 -3.64
N THR A 87 -5.98 7.16 -2.46
CA THR A 87 -5.56 7.92 -1.27
C THR A 87 -4.16 7.53 -0.83
N LEU A 88 -3.81 6.24 -0.90
CA LEU A 88 -2.48 5.73 -0.54
C LEU A 88 -1.39 6.22 -1.50
N ILE A 89 -1.70 6.27 -2.80
CA ILE A 89 -0.82 6.80 -3.84
C ILE A 89 -0.59 8.29 -3.57
N HIS A 90 -1.66 9.06 -3.38
CA HIS A 90 -1.57 10.48 -3.08
C HIS A 90 -0.80 10.78 -1.80
N TYR A 91 -1.03 10.00 -0.74
CA TYR A 91 -0.30 10.12 0.53
C TYR A 91 1.21 9.92 0.33
N SER A 92 1.60 8.84 -0.35
CA SER A 92 3.01 8.54 -0.60
C SER A 92 3.66 9.58 -1.52
N PHE A 93 2.93 10.06 -2.53
CA PHE A 93 3.41 11.12 -3.41
C PHE A 93 3.60 12.44 -2.64
N ALA A 94 2.64 12.85 -1.82
CA ALA A 94 2.72 14.07 -1.02
C ALA A 94 3.88 14.05 -0.03
N PHE A 95 4.18 12.88 0.56
CA PHE A 95 5.36 12.68 1.40
C PHE A 95 6.66 12.93 0.61
N CYS A 96 6.79 12.29 -0.56
CA CYS A 96 7.96 12.46 -1.42
C CYS A 96 8.10 13.90 -1.91
N ALA A 97 7.01 14.54 -2.32
CA ALA A 97 6.99 15.93 -2.75
C ALA A 97 7.44 16.87 -1.62
N SER A 98 6.91 16.72 -0.41
CA SER A 98 7.33 17.50 0.76
C SER A 98 8.83 17.33 1.06
N HIS A 99 9.37 16.13 0.85
CA HIS A 99 10.80 15.88 1.05
C HIS A 99 11.70 16.63 0.05
N VAL A 100 11.27 16.76 -1.20
CA VAL A 100 12.02 17.46 -2.25
C VAL A 100 11.90 18.98 -2.08
N HIS A 101 10.70 19.47 -1.82
CA HIS A 101 10.45 20.91 -1.73
C HIS A 101 10.90 21.51 -0.39
N GLY A 102 11.10 20.67 0.64
CA GLY A 102 11.41 21.12 1.99
C GLY A 102 10.19 21.77 2.63
N ASN A 103 9.57 21.06 3.59
CA ASN A 103 8.57 21.66 4.47
C ASN A 103 9.22 22.58 5.52
#